data_AF-A0A3N4K3N3-F1
#
_entry.id   AF-A0A3N4K3N3-F1
#
_cell.length_a   1.000
_cell.length_b   1.000
_cell.length_c   1.000
_cell.angle_alpha   90.00
_cell.angle_beta   90.00
_cell.angle_gamma   90.00
#
_symmetry.space_group_name_H-M   'P 1'
#
loop_
_entity.id
_entity.type
_entity.pdbx_description
1 polymer ?
#
loop_
_entity_poly.entity_id
_entity_poly.type
_entity_poly.pdbx_seq_one_letter_code
_entity_poly.pdbx_strand_id
1 'polypeptide(L)'
;MSKKRKSSTTANALPDILRIAYTPPARRLLSRLSKASLVELSLGWLGSTKVNLTRVEDDDEEVDEEDEELDMEVVRGIYEGFGRNKSVRAKEVVERIVEHEWRDGLTLGMVAELDFRCWALPTIPGWRRIWADEKEIDLLDHPSNQKWTSAQLYPLSKPTTTTTTSTSKTTFHPKTFAHTLSTLLRPLVSPHYYITHHPSLPIHMLRIQLHPSSSSSPTTTTLTLPANKQIFWLAFPESTDGYVFHTLPSTTTTTSSSPSSAGTALPEIVRESIATAVSKRGQHYGIRAARMSAKTLKAVAYHRGGEGDGGMLGGWSIFLKGGVGVDDEVFENPPREPLRRQQEEEGEDANETKRRKIAEARFGSGAKEGDGTGLENVVFALGEKFPSLPADQEDDGEEEEFRPKVTVRLEGSHVFAGVRSLVEGGVGFDGVKLPGWLTEEELFVACCSWGVTR
;
A
#
# COMPACT_ATOMS: atom_id res chain seq x y z
N MET A 1 -5.06 -29.40 5.16
CA MET A 1 -4.71 -29.13 6.58
C MET A 1 -4.87 -27.64 6.86
N SER A 2 -6.05 -27.21 7.29
CA SER A 2 -6.33 -25.80 7.59
C SER A 2 -5.58 -25.35 8.83
N LYS A 3 -4.58 -24.48 8.66
CA LYS A 3 -3.97 -23.76 9.79
C LYS A 3 -5.06 -22.91 10.44
N LYS A 4 -5.53 -23.32 11.60
CA LYS A 4 -6.46 -22.57 12.46
C LYS A 4 -5.83 -21.20 12.75
N ARG A 5 -6.24 -20.17 12.01
CA ARG A 5 -5.77 -18.79 12.19
C ARG A 5 -6.34 -18.27 13.50
N LYS A 6 -5.50 -18.25 14.54
CA LYS A 6 -5.87 -17.73 15.86
C LYS A 6 -5.95 -16.21 15.78
N SER A 7 -7.16 -15.67 15.77
CA SER A 7 -7.45 -14.29 16.17
C SER A 7 -6.82 -14.05 17.55
N SER A 8 -5.81 -13.20 17.62
CA SER A 8 -5.22 -12.79 18.90
C SER A 8 -5.79 -11.45 19.31
N THR A 9 -6.88 -11.47 20.08
CA THR A 9 -7.45 -10.27 20.69
C THR A 9 -6.39 -9.60 21.56
N THR A 10 -5.95 -8.40 21.17
CA THR A 10 -5.20 -7.52 22.08
C THR A 10 -6.16 -6.99 23.14
N ALA A 11 -5.80 -7.06 24.42
CA ALA A 11 -6.70 -6.81 25.57
C ALA A 11 -7.46 -5.45 25.58
N ASN A 12 -7.09 -4.53 24.69
CA ASN A 12 -7.66 -3.18 24.59
C ASN A 12 -8.36 -2.88 23.24
N ALA A 13 -8.46 -3.87 22.34
CA ALA A 13 -9.11 -3.74 21.03
C ALA A 13 -10.45 -4.48 21.00
N LEU A 14 -11.33 -4.09 20.09
CA LEU A 14 -12.57 -4.82 19.82
C LEU A 14 -12.25 -6.23 19.32
N PRO A 15 -12.93 -7.27 19.81
CA PRO A 15 -12.67 -8.63 19.40
C PRO A 15 -13.29 -8.95 18.03
N ASP A 16 -12.68 -9.85 17.27
CA ASP A 16 -13.12 -10.21 15.91
C ASP A 16 -14.56 -10.73 15.85
N ILE A 17 -15.06 -11.33 16.94
CA ILE A 17 -16.40 -11.93 17.05
C ILE A 17 -17.55 -10.91 17.03
N LEU A 18 -17.25 -9.63 17.26
CA LEU A 18 -18.28 -8.59 17.32
C LEU A 18 -18.89 -8.38 15.92
N ARG A 19 -20.21 -8.24 15.85
CA ARG A 19 -20.95 -8.24 14.59
C ARG A 19 -21.19 -6.83 14.07
N ILE A 20 -21.17 -6.68 12.75
CA ILE A 20 -21.56 -5.48 12.00
C ILE A 20 -22.87 -5.76 11.28
N ALA A 21 -23.88 -4.91 11.52
CA ALA A 21 -25.15 -4.98 10.83
C ALA A 21 -25.02 -4.67 9.32
N TYR A 22 -25.90 -5.26 8.49
CA TYR A 22 -25.95 -5.07 7.04
C TYR A 22 -26.48 -3.71 6.61
N THR A 23 -25.75 -2.66 6.94
CA THR A 23 -25.94 -1.31 6.41
C THR A 23 -25.57 -1.25 4.92
N PRO A 24 -26.08 -0.29 4.13
CA PRO A 24 -25.72 -0.15 2.72
C PRO A 24 -24.20 -0.10 2.43
N PRO A 25 -23.35 0.54 3.26
CA PRO A 25 -21.90 0.42 3.15
C PRO A 25 -21.38 -1.01 3.30
N ALA A 26 -21.88 -1.77 4.28
CA ALA A 26 -21.45 -3.16 4.51
C ALA A 26 -21.87 -4.08 3.36
N ARG A 27 -23.10 -3.94 2.84
CA ARG A 27 -23.57 -4.70 1.66
C ARG A 27 -22.75 -4.40 0.41
N ARG A 28 -22.29 -3.14 0.24
CA ARG A 28 -21.39 -2.75 -0.85
C ARG A 28 -20.02 -3.44 -0.79
N LEU A 29 -19.53 -3.84 0.39
CA LEU A 29 -18.28 -4.59 0.49
C LEU A 29 -18.41 -5.99 -0.13
N LEU A 30 -19.54 -6.66 0.13
CA LEU A 30 -19.85 -7.96 -0.46
C LEU A 30 -20.04 -7.85 -1.98
N SER A 31 -20.78 -6.84 -2.45
CA SER A 31 -21.08 -6.70 -3.88
C SER A 31 -19.89 -6.32 -4.75
N ARG A 32 -18.78 -5.86 -4.15
CA ARG A 32 -17.54 -5.51 -4.87
C ARG A 32 -16.68 -6.72 -5.25
N LEU A 33 -16.90 -7.86 -4.60
CA LEU A 33 -16.10 -9.05 -4.82
C LEU A 33 -16.66 -9.90 -5.96
N SER A 34 -15.76 -10.58 -6.67
CA SER A 34 -16.16 -11.57 -7.65
C SER A 34 -16.85 -12.76 -6.98
N LYS A 35 -17.73 -13.45 -7.72
CA LYS A 35 -18.39 -14.69 -7.25
C LYS A 35 -17.39 -15.68 -6.67
N ALA A 36 -16.27 -15.90 -7.37
CA ALA A 36 -15.24 -16.84 -6.95
C ALA A 36 -14.64 -16.47 -5.58
N SER A 37 -14.36 -15.18 -5.36
CA SER A 37 -13.83 -14.69 -4.08
C SER A 37 -14.84 -14.83 -2.95
N LEU A 38 -16.12 -14.56 -3.23
CA LEU A 38 -17.20 -14.71 -2.25
C LEU A 38 -17.37 -16.18 -1.84
N VAL A 39 -17.41 -17.10 -2.80
CA VAL A 39 -17.52 -18.55 -2.51
C VAL A 39 -16.33 -19.04 -1.67
N GLU A 40 -15.10 -18.66 -2.01
CA GLU A 40 -13.90 -19.04 -1.25
C GLU A 40 -13.95 -18.53 0.19
N LEU A 41 -14.32 -17.26 0.38
CA LEU A 41 -14.45 -16.66 1.71
C LEU A 41 -15.56 -17.33 2.53
N SER A 42 -16.73 -17.55 1.94
CA SER A 42 -17.83 -18.25 2.60
C SER A 42 -17.40 -19.64 3.09
N LEU A 43 -16.74 -20.43 2.23
CA LEU A 43 -16.21 -21.75 2.60
C LEU A 43 -15.18 -21.66 3.75
N GLY A 44 -14.35 -20.63 3.78
CA GLY A 44 -13.41 -20.37 4.87
C GLY A 44 -14.11 -19.98 6.19
N TRP A 45 -15.18 -19.21 6.11
CA TRP A 45 -15.96 -18.77 7.27
C TRP A 45 -16.80 -19.89 7.89
N LEU A 46 -17.32 -20.82 7.09
CA LEU A 46 -18.09 -21.97 7.58
C LEU A 46 -17.30 -22.80 8.62
N GLY A 47 -15.98 -22.89 8.49
CA GLY A 47 -15.13 -23.62 9.43
C GLY A 47 -14.65 -22.82 10.66
N SER A 48 -14.91 -21.50 10.71
CA SER A 48 -14.30 -20.60 11.71
C SER A 48 -15.28 -19.69 12.45
N THR A 49 -16.51 -19.55 11.95
CA THR A 49 -17.52 -18.62 12.49
C THR A 49 -18.78 -19.34 12.94
N LYS A 50 -19.57 -18.70 13.81
CA LYS A 50 -20.91 -19.19 14.16
C LYS A 50 -21.84 -18.90 12.98
N VAL A 51 -22.27 -19.98 12.32
CA VAL A 51 -23.18 -19.97 11.17
C VAL A 51 -24.61 -20.18 11.67
N ASN A 52 -25.58 -19.49 11.08
CA ASN A 52 -26.99 -19.82 11.28
C ASN A 52 -27.38 -20.93 10.30
N LEU A 53 -27.80 -22.08 10.82
CA LEU A 53 -28.16 -23.26 10.03
C LEU A 53 -29.68 -23.42 9.89
N THR A 54 -30.48 -22.51 10.47
CA THR A 54 -31.94 -22.61 10.35
C THR A 54 -32.38 -22.34 8.92
N ARG A 55 -33.09 -23.32 8.37
CA ARG A 55 -33.80 -23.21 7.10
C ARG A 55 -34.83 -22.07 7.21
N VAL A 56 -34.87 -21.19 6.22
CA VAL A 56 -35.99 -20.26 6.06
C VAL A 56 -36.75 -20.76 4.86
N GLU A 57 -37.96 -21.22 5.10
CA GLU A 57 -38.91 -21.51 4.04
C GLU A 57 -39.63 -20.21 3.65
N ASP A 58 -40.00 -20.10 2.38
CA ASP A 58 -40.78 -18.96 1.89
C ASP A 58 -42.21 -19.05 2.47
N ASP A 59 -42.67 -17.92 3.01
CA ASP A 59 -43.79 -17.66 3.93
C ASP A 59 -45.23 -18.04 3.45
N ASP A 60 -45.47 -19.18 2.79
CA ASP A 60 -46.80 -19.54 2.25
C ASP A 60 -47.47 -20.80 2.86
N GLU A 61 -46.86 -21.50 3.82
CA GLU A 61 -47.57 -22.58 4.53
C GLU A 61 -47.43 -22.44 6.05
N GLU A 62 -48.55 -22.18 6.74
CA GLU A 62 -48.69 -22.40 8.18
C GLU A 62 -48.50 -23.89 8.47
N VAL A 63 -47.25 -24.31 8.63
CA VAL A 63 -46.93 -25.63 9.19
C VAL A 63 -46.03 -25.41 10.39
N ASP A 64 -46.48 -25.90 11.54
CA ASP A 64 -45.69 -26.11 12.76
C ASP A 64 -44.58 -27.16 12.48
N GLU A 65 -43.64 -26.85 11.58
CA GLU A 65 -42.48 -27.68 11.29
C GLU A 65 -41.29 -27.15 12.10
N GLU A 66 -40.85 -27.97 13.05
CA GLU A 66 -39.63 -27.77 13.84
C GLU A 66 -38.50 -27.35 12.90
N ASP A 67 -37.95 -26.13 13.09
CA ASP A 67 -36.87 -25.55 12.28
C ASP A 67 -35.78 -26.61 11.95
N GLU A 68 -35.85 -27.24 10.77
CA GLU A 68 -34.88 -28.27 10.40
C GLU A 68 -33.51 -27.60 10.23
N GLU A 69 -32.59 -27.87 11.16
CA GLU A 69 -31.21 -27.39 11.07
C GLU A 69 -30.51 -28.06 9.88
N LEU A 70 -30.06 -27.26 8.91
CA LEU A 70 -29.28 -27.76 7.78
C LEU A 70 -27.90 -28.24 8.25
N ASP A 71 -27.47 -29.42 7.77
CA ASP A 71 -26.12 -29.89 8.05
C ASP A 71 -25.06 -28.98 7.39
N MET A 72 -23.96 -28.76 8.09
CA MET A 72 -22.85 -27.89 7.66
C MET A 72 -22.24 -28.38 6.33
N GLU A 73 -22.20 -29.70 6.10
CA GLU A 73 -21.69 -30.27 4.85
C GLU A 73 -22.63 -29.99 3.67
N VAL A 74 -23.95 -29.90 3.91
CA VAL A 74 -24.94 -29.52 2.89
C VAL A 74 -24.72 -28.06 2.48
N VAL A 75 -24.60 -27.16 3.46
CA VAL A 75 -24.30 -25.73 3.21
C VAL A 75 -22.99 -25.59 2.41
N ARG A 76 -21.95 -26.34 2.80
CA ARG A 76 -20.69 -26.38 2.07
C ARG A 76 -20.88 -26.84 0.62
N GLY A 77 -21.66 -27.90 0.40
CA GLY A 77 -22.01 -28.40 -0.93
C GLY A 77 -22.70 -27.37 -1.81
N ILE A 78 -23.58 -26.53 -1.24
CA ILE A 78 -24.25 -25.43 -1.96
C ILE A 78 -23.24 -24.40 -2.46
N TYR A 79 -22.32 -23.94 -1.60
CA TYR A 79 -21.28 -22.99 -1.99
C TYR A 79 -20.31 -23.59 -3.03
N GLU A 80 -19.93 -24.86 -2.90
CA GLU A 80 -19.15 -25.56 -3.93
C GLU A 80 -19.91 -25.65 -5.27
N GLY A 81 -21.24 -25.86 -5.20
CA GLY A 81 -22.14 -25.82 -6.35
C GLY A 81 -22.19 -24.47 -7.06
N PHE A 82 -22.26 -23.36 -6.30
CA PHE A 82 -22.19 -22.00 -6.85
C PHE A 82 -20.87 -21.70 -7.57
N GLY A 83 -19.76 -22.28 -7.10
CA GLY A 83 -18.47 -22.18 -7.76
C GLY A 83 -18.46 -22.85 -9.14
N ARG A 84 -19.09 -24.03 -9.25
CA ARG A 84 -19.15 -24.81 -10.51
C ARG A 84 -20.18 -24.26 -11.50
N ASN A 85 -21.31 -23.76 -10.99
CA ASN A 85 -22.38 -23.28 -11.83
C ASN A 85 -22.08 -21.88 -12.38
N LYS A 86 -21.91 -21.77 -13.70
CA LYS A 86 -21.65 -20.50 -14.38
C LYS A 86 -22.87 -19.56 -14.41
N SER A 87 -24.09 -20.09 -14.27
CA SER A 87 -25.32 -19.28 -14.32
C SER A 87 -25.52 -18.41 -13.08
N VAL A 88 -25.07 -18.89 -11.92
CA VAL A 88 -25.22 -18.19 -10.64
C VAL A 88 -24.40 -16.91 -10.67
N ARG A 89 -25.05 -15.79 -10.36
CA ARG A 89 -24.41 -14.46 -10.27
C ARG A 89 -23.86 -14.20 -8.88
N ALA A 90 -22.90 -13.28 -8.77
CA ALA A 90 -22.36 -12.87 -7.48
C ALA A 90 -23.45 -12.32 -6.54
N LYS A 91 -24.48 -11.66 -7.09
CA LYS A 91 -25.62 -11.13 -6.33
C LYS A 91 -26.38 -12.22 -5.57
N GLU A 92 -26.65 -13.35 -6.21
CA GLU A 92 -27.35 -14.49 -5.58
C GLU A 92 -26.54 -15.07 -4.41
N VAL A 93 -25.21 -15.12 -4.56
CA VAL A 93 -24.31 -15.53 -3.46
C VAL A 93 -24.37 -14.53 -2.30
N VAL A 94 -24.41 -13.22 -2.60
CA VAL A 94 -24.53 -12.17 -1.57
C VAL A 94 -25.88 -12.23 -0.85
N GLU A 95 -26.97 -12.39 -1.60
CA GLU A 95 -28.32 -12.55 -1.03
C GLU A 95 -28.33 -13.74 -0.07
N ARG A 96 -27.78 -14.88 -0.49
CA ARG A 96 -27.70 -16.06 0.37
C ARG A 96 -26.92 -15.82 1.67
N ILE A 97 -25.72 -15.22 1.57
CA ILE A 97 -24.89 -14.88 2.74
C ILE A 97 -25.67 -14.03 3.75
N VAL A 98 -26.43 -13.05 3.27
CA VAL A 98 -27.16 -12.10 4.11
C VAL A 98 -28.45 -12.69 4.66
N GLU A 99 -29.15 -13.52 3.88
CA GLU A 99 -30.48 -14.01 4.21
C GLU A 99 -30.49 -15.39 4.87
N HIS A 100 -29.40 -16.16 4.80
CA HIS A 100 -29.32 -17.48 5.43
C HIS A 100 -28.20 -17.56 6.47
N GLU A 101 -26.96 -17.76 6.03
CA GLU A 101 -25.90 -18.23 6.93
C GLU A 101 -25.43 -17.17 7.94
N TRP A 102 -25.52 -15.88 7.60
CA TRP A 102 -25.06 -14.78 8.45
C TRP A 102 -26.09 -13.65 8.61
N ARG A 103 -27.38 -13.98 8.82
CA ARG A 103 -28.50 -13.02 9.02
C ARG A 103 -28.21 -11.88 10.00
N ASP A 104 -27.60 -12.22 11.12
CA ASP A 104 -27.33 -11.28 12.22
C ASP A 104 -26.19 -10.28 11.93
N GLY A 105 -25.59 -10.36 10.75
CA GLY A 105 -24.48 -9.53 10.33
C GLY A 105 -23.13 -10.23 10.33
N LEU A 106 -22.15 -9.58 9.71
CA LEU A 106 -20.80 -10.10 9.54
C LEU A 106 -19.94 -9.76 10.75
N THR A 107 -19.06 -10.67 11.15
CA THR A 107 -18.10 -10.39 12.22
C THR A 107 -17.05 -9.35 11.78
N LEU A 108 -16.44 -8.63 12.72
CA LEU A 108 -15.37 -7.67 12.42
C LEU A 108 -14.19 -8.34 11.68
N GLY A 109 -13.89 -9.60 12.03
CA GLY A 109 -12.92 -10.41 11.32
C GLY A 109 -13.30 -10.64 9.85
N MET A 110 -14.55 -11.03 9.58
CA MET A 110 -15.05 -11.24 8.20
C MET A 110 -15.01 -9.94 7.38
N VAL A 111 -15.40 -8.81 7.98
CA VAL A 111 -15.33 -7.50 7.31
C VAL A 111 -13.89 -7.12 6.98
N ALA A 112 -12.95 -7.40 7.88
CA ALA A 112 -11.54 -7.16 7.61
C ALA A 112 -10.98 -8.07 6.50
N GLU A 113 -11.42 -9.32 6.42
CA GLU A 113 -11.08 -10.24 5.35
C GLU A 113 -11.67 -9.82 4.00
N LEU A 114 -12.92 -9.36 3.98
CA LEU A 114 -13.57 -8.80 2.78
C LEU A 114 -12.78 -7.59 2.24
N ASP A 115 -12.43 -6.66 3.12
CA ASP A 115 -11.63 -5.49 2.76
C ASP A 115 -10.26 -5.93 2.24
N PHE A 116 -9.57 -6.84 2.93
CA PHE A 116 -8.27 -7.36 2.51
C PHE A 116 -8.35 -8.00 1.11
N ARG A 117 -9.40 -8.79 0.84
CA ARG A 117 -9.58 -9.46 -0.44
C ARG A 117 -9.84 -8.45 -1.57
N CYS A 118 -10.60 -7.39 -1.31
CA CYS A 118 -10.78 -6.29 -2.27
C CYS A 118 -9.44 -5.65 -2.68
N TRP A 119 -8.46 -5.58 -1.75
CA TRP A 119 -7.15 -4.97 -1.98
C TRP A 119 -6.12 -5.92 -2.61
N ALA A 120 -6.14 -7.21 -2.27
CA ALA A 120 -5.09 -8.17 -2.63
C ALA A 120 -5.31 -8.89 -3.99
N LEU A 121 -6.45 -8.68 -4.64
CA LEU A 121 -6.82 -9.35 -5.90
C LEU A 121 -5.86 -9.12 -7.09
N PRO A 122 -5.19 -7.96 -7.27
CA PRO A 122 -4.31 -7.76 -8.44
C PRO A 122 -2.96 -8.49 -8.38
N THR A 123 -2.53 -9.00 -7.21
CA THR A 123 -1.09 -9.25 -6.96
C THR A 123 -0.67 -10.72 -6.79
N ILE A 124 -1.52 -11.70 -7.14
CA ILE A 124 -1.27 -13.12 -6.82
C ILE A 124 -1.09 -13.97 -8.10
N PRO A 125 0.14 -14.06 -8.63
CA PRO A 125 0.51 -15.00 -9.70
C PRO A 125 0.70 -16.40 -9.07
N GLY A 126 -0.39 -17.11 -8.84
CA GLY A 126 -0.37 -18.45 -8.23
C GLY A 126 -1.74 -19.00 -7.88
N TRP A 127 -2.71 -18.11 -7.61
CA TRP A 127 -4.12 -18.45 -7.57
C TRP A 127 -4.74 -18.75 -8.95
N ARG A 128 -3.96 -18.55 -10.03
CA ARG A 128 -4.27 -19.01 -11.40
C ARG A 128 -4.30 -20.54 -11.57
N ARG A 129 -3.75 -21.34 -10.64
CA ARG A 129 -3.61 -22.81 -10.85
C ARG A 129 -4.91 -23.63 -10.78
N ILE A 130 -6.03 -23.07 -10.33
CA ILE A 130 -7.32 -23.81 -10.32
C ILE A 130 -8.18 -23.47 -11.55
N TRP A 131 -7.81 -22.45 -12.33
CA TRP A 131 -8.56 -22.05 -13.52
C TRP A 131 -7.57 -21.68 -14.63
N ALA A 132 -7.13 -22.71 -15.35
CA ALA A 132 -6.57 -22.54 -16.68
C ALA A 132 -7.75 -22.38 -17.63
N ASP A 133 -8.00 -21.14 -18.05
CA ASP A 133 -8.43 -20.80 -19.40
C ASP A 133 -8.01 -19.35 -19.65
N GLU A 134 -7.22 -19.19 -20.69
CA GLU A 134 -6.50 -17.98 -21.09
C GLU A 134 -7.45 -16.82 -21.37
N LYS A 135 -7.62 -15.96 -20.36
CA LYS A 135 -7.88 -14.55 -20.62
C LYS A 135 -7.20 -13.77 -19.52
N GLU A 136 -6.17 -13.04 -19.90
CA GLU A 136 -5.53 -12.01 -19.10
C GLU A 136 -6.62 -11.05 -18.60
N ILE A 137 -7.10 -11.30 -17.39
CA ILE A 137 -8.02 -10.40 -16.72
C ILE A 137 -7.15 -9.28 -16.16
N ASP A 138 -6.87 -8.31 -17.03
CA ASP A 138 -6.49 -6.92 -16.72
C ASP A 138 -7.63 -6.24 -15.93
N LEU A 139 -7.99 -6.77 -14.76
CA LEU A 139 -8.91 -6.07 -13.86
C LEU A 139 -8.11 -5.08 -13.03
N LEU A 140 -7.93 -3.90 -13.64
CA LEU A 140 -7.66 -2.64 -12.96
C LEU A 140 -8.83 -2.13 -12.09
N ASP A 141 -9.92 -2.88 -11.92
CA ASP A 141 -11.13 -2.39 -11.25
C ASP A 141 -11.38 -3.17 -9.94
N HIS A 142 -11.13 -2.65 -8.74
CA HIS A 142 -11.32 -1.29 -8.30
C HIS A 142 -10.14 -0.84 -7.42
N PRO A 143 -9.37 0.19 -7.80
CA PRO A 143 -8.59 0.90 -6.80
C PRO A 143 -9.58 1.29 -5.72
N SER A 144 -9.30 0.92 -4.47
CA SER A 144 -10.03 1.58 -3.40
C SER A 144 -9.89 3.09 -3.63
N ASN A 145 -10.91 3.89 -3.28
CA ASN A 145 -10.78 5.35 -3.31
C ASN A 145 -9.63 5.87 -2.41
N GLN A 146 -8.94 4.99 -1.69
CA GLN A 146 -7.84 5.33 -0.82
C GLN A 146 -6.50 5.19 -1.55
N LYS A 147 -5.76 6.29 -1.59
CA LYS A 147 -4.41 6.37 -2.13
C LYS A 147 -3.42 5.89 -1.08
N TRP A 148 -2.39 5.15 -1.50
CA TRP A 148 -1.26 4.84 -0.64
C TRP A 148 -0.32 6.03 -0.61
N THR A 149 0.08 6.42 0.59
CA THR A 149 1.08 7.45 0.84
C THR A 149 2.19 6.85 1.67
N SER A 150 3.44 7.24 1.40
CA SER A 150 4.54 6.87 2.28
C SER A 150 4.78 7.92 3.36
N ALA A 151 5.21 7.46 4.52
CA ALA A 151 5.68 8.27 5.63
C ALA A 151 7.04 7.75 6.09
N GLN A 152 7.95 8.68 6.39
CA GLN A 152 9.28 8.37 6.89
C GLN A 152 9.27 8.43 8.41
N LEU A 153 9.77 7.36 9.04
CA LEU A 153 10.09 7.30 10.45
C LEU A 153 11.53 7.78 10.65
N TYR A 154 11.72 8.77 11.51
CA TYR A 154 13.04 9.29 11.84
C TYR A 154 13.26 9.24 13.36
N PRO A 155 14.46 8.86 13.85
CA PRO A 155 14.76 8.88 15.26
C PRO A 155 14.81 10.33 15.78
N LEU A 156 14.18 10.60 16.93
CA LEU A 156 14.27 11.88 17.66
C LEU A 156 15.48 11.93 18.59
N SER A 157 15.96 10.76 19.06
CA SER A 157 17.14 10.69 19.93
C SER A 157 18.40 10.96 19.10
N LYS A 158 19.23 11.93 19.53
CA LYS A 158 20.57 12.11 18.95
C LYS A 158 21.44 10.88 19.33
N PRO A 159 22.20 10.28 18.39
CA PRO A 159 23.11 9.20 18.74
C PRO A 159 24.13 9.73 19.75
N THR A 160 24.14 9.16 20.95
CA THR A 160 25.19 9.41 21.94
C THR A 160 26.54 9.00 21.34
N THR A 161 27.52 9.89 21.45
CA THR A 161 28.75 9.98 20.64
C THR A 161 29.79 8.87 20.83
N THR A 162 29.43 7.68 21.31
CA THR A 162 30.42 6.69 21.80
C THR A 162 30.21 5.24 21.34
N THR A 163 29.40 4.95 20.32
CA THR A 163 29.37 3.57 19.80
C THR A 163 29.26 3.53 18.29
N THR A 164 30.30 2.94 17.71
CA THR A 164 30.54 2.64 16.30
C THR A 164 29.31 2.03 15.62
N THR A 165 28.76 2.77 14.67
CA THR A 165 28.17 2.32 13.40
C THR A 165 27.40 0.99 13.41
N SER A 166 26.18 1.01 13.94
CA SER A 166 25.08 0.18 13.40
C SER A 166 23.75 0.86 13.72
N THR A 167 23.09 1.42 12.71
CA THR A 167 21.69 1.83 12.83
C THR A 167 20.88 0.58 13.10
N SER A 168 20.48 0.38 14.35
CA SER A 168 19.67 -0.78 14.73
C SER A 168 18.35 -0.76 13.96
N LYS A 169 18.17 -1.78 13.11
CA LYS A 169 16.95 -2.02 12.33
C LYS A 169 15.71 -1.95 13.23
N THR A 170 14.72 -1.15 12.86
CA THR A 170 13.44 -1.09 13.57
C THR A 170 12.65 -2.35 13.29
N THR A 171 12.87 -3.42 14.05
CA THR A 171 12.07 -4.64 13.88
C THR A 171 10.63 -4.37 14.31
N PHE A 172 9.72 -4.35 13.34
CA PHE A 172 8.28 -4.21 13.55
C PHE A 172 7.69 -5.48 14.16
N HIS A 173 7.01 -5.33 15.29
CA HIS A 173 6.30 -6.43 15.96
C HIS A 173 4.81 -6.12 15.97
N PRO A 174 4.00 -6.69 15.05
CA PRO A 174 2.62 -6.26 14.82
C PRO A 174 1.73 -6.28 16.06
N LYS A 175 1.85 -7.32 16.90
CA LYS A 175 1.01 -7.49 18.09
C LYS A 175 1.33 -6.48 19.18
N THR A 176 2.61 -6.27 19.46
CA THR A 176 3.07 -5.27 20.44
C THR A 176 2.70 -3.87 19.97
N PHE A 177 2.91 -3.59 18.68
CA PHE A 177 2.51 -2.33 18.06
C PHE A 177 1.00 -2.08 18.21
N ALA A 178 0.16 -3.05 17.84
CA ALA A 178 -1.30 -2.93 17.95
C ALA A 178 -1.74 -2.72 19.40
N HIS A 179 -1.14 -3.43 20.35
CA HIS A 179 -1.43 -3.25 21.77
C HIS A 179 -1.07 -1.83 22.28
N THR A 180 0.12 -1.33 21.95
CA THR A 180 0.55 0.02 22.32
C THR A 180 -0.36 1.08 21.68
N LEU A 181 -0.63 0.94 20.37
CA LEU A 181 -1.51 1.85 19.64
C LEU A 181 -2.93 1.84 20.20
N SER A 182 -3.46 0.66 20.57
CA SER A 182 -4.76 0.54 21.24
C SER A 182 -4.79 1.37 22.52
N THR A 183 -3.74 1.27 23.32
CA THR A 183 -3.64 1.94 24.62
C THR A 183 -3.60 3.45 24.47
N LEU A 184 -2.93 3.95 23.42
CA LEU A 184 -2.88 5.38 23.09
C LEU A 184 -4.23 5.92 22.59
N LEU A 185 -4.94 5.15 21.75
CA LEU A 185 -6.19 5.60 21.10
C LEU A 185 -7.45 5.37 21.95
N ARG A 186 -7.41 4.47 22.93
CA ARG A 186 -8.56 4.05 23.75
C ARG A 186 -9.39 5.18 24.35
N PRO A 187 -8.83 6.30 24.86
CA PRO A 187 -9.64 7.38 25.43
C PRO A 187 -10.57 8.05 24.42
N LEU A 188 -10.26 7.92 23.12
CA LEU A 188 -10.97 8.62 22.04
C LEU A 188 -11.84 7.67 21.22
N VAL A 189 -11.35 6.46 20.95
CA VAL A 189 -11.96 5.51 20.01
C VAL A 189 -11.73 4.07 20.45
N SER A 190 -12.61 3.18 19.98
CA SER A 190 -12.48 1.74 20.14
C SER A 190 -11.94 1.13 18.85
N PRO A 191 -10.65 0.76 18.77
CA PRO A 191 -10.06 0.23 17.55
C PRO A 191 -10.33 -1.27 17.39
N HIS A 192 -10.49 -1.70 16.15
CA HIS A 192 -10.38 -3.09 15.68
C HIS A 192 -9.13 -3.21 14.79
N TYR A 193 -8.35 -4.27 14.98
CA TYR A 193 -7.12 -4.51 14.25
C TYR A 193 -7.18 -5.84 13.51
N TYR A 194 -6.77 -5.83 12.24
CA TYR A 194 -6.55 -7.05 11.47
C TYR A 194 -5.13 -7.06 10.93
N ILE A 195 -4.34 -8.01 11.45
CA ILE A 195 -2.92 -8.19 11.11
C ILE A 195 -2.81 -9.29 10.06
N THR A 196 -2.15 -9.00 8.95
CA THR A 196 -1.88 -9.98 7.89
C THR A 196 -0.54 -9.69 7.22
N HIS A 197 -0.06 -10.64 6.42
CA HIS A 197 1.05 -10.43 5.51
C HIS A 197 0.55 -10.18 4.10
N HIS A 198 1.26 -9.33 3.36
CA HIS A 198 1.03 -9.22 1.93
C HIS A 198 1.44 -10.54 1.24
N PRO A 199 0.67 -11.05 0.26
CA PRO A 199 0.89 -12.38 -0.32
C PRO A 199 2.14 -12.51 -1.19
N SER A 200 2.52 -11.46 -1.92
CA SER A 200 3.71 -11.46 -2.80
C SER A 200 4.87 -10.62 -2.26
N LEU A 201 4.58 -9.42 -1.76
CA LEU A 201 5.56 -8.51 -1.16
C LEU A 201 5.93 -8.87 0.29
N PRO A 202 7.20 -8.68 0.70
CA PRO A 202 7.65 -8.85 2.09
C PRO A 202 7.22 -7.65 2.96
N ILE A 203 5.90 -7.51 3.15
CA ILE A 203 5.28 -6.38 3.85
C ILE A 203 4.26 -6.89 4.87
N HIS A 204 4.39 -6.42 6.10
CA HIS A 204 3.38 -6.61 7.13
C HIS A 204 2.25 -5.59 6.95
N MET A 205 1.02 -6.07 6.87
CA MET A 205 -0.17 -5.22 6.73
C MET A 205 -1.00 -5.22 8.02
N LEU A 206 -1.48 -4.04 8.38
CA LEU A 206 -2.35 -3.81 9.52
C LEU A 206 -3.54 -2.96 9.06
N ARG A 207 -4.73 -3.56 9.06
CA ARG A 207 -5.98 -2.80 8.93
C ARG A 207 -6.37 -2.26 10.30
N ILE A 208 -6.76 -1.00 10.33
CA ILE A 208 -7.23 -0.32 11.53
C ILE A 208 -8.62 0.22 11.24
N GLN A 209 -9.58 -0.17 12.06
CA GLN A 209 -10.96 0.31 12.01
C GLN A 209 -11.31 0.95 13.35
N LEU A 210 -11.57 2.25 13.34
CA LEU A 210 -11.85 3.03 14.55
C LEU A 210 -13.36 3.20 14.72
N HIS A 211 -13.90 2.70 15.83
CA HIS A 211 -15.28 2.96 16.22
C HIS A 211 -15.35 4.13 17.19
N PRO A 212 -16.38 4.99 17.10
CA PRO A 212 -16.62 6.03 18.10
C PRO A 212 -16.80 5.38 19.47
N SER A 213 -16.20 5.96 20.51
CA SER A 213 -16.39 5.50 21.88
C SER A 213 -17.85 5.71 22.29
N SER A 214 -18.60 4.64 22.51
CA SER A 214 -19.98 4.75 23.01
C SER A 214 -19.94 5.12 24.49
N SER A 215 -20.26 6.37 24.82
CA SER A 215 -20.46 6.81 26.21
C SER A 215 -21.87 6.46 26.73
N SER A 216 -22.74 5.87 25.90
CA SER A 216 -24.14 5.61 26.24
C SER A 216 -24.56 4.18 25.92
N SER A 217 -24.76 3.39 26.98
CA SER A 217 -25.54 2.15 27.06
C SER A 217 -25.05 0.88 26.30
N PRO A 218 -24.91 -0.27 27.00
CA PRO A 218 -24.41 -1.53 26.46
C PRO A 218 -25.57 -2.50 26.10
N THR A 219 -26.40 -2.17 25.11
CA THR A 219 -27.54 -3.06 24.75
C THR A 219 -27.54 -3.59 23.32
N THR A 220 -26.66 -3.12 22.43
CA THR A 220 -26.57 -3.66 21.07
C THR A 220 -25.25 -4.41 20.86
N THR A 221 -25.34 -5.73 20.69
CA THR A 221 -24.23 -6.62 20.30
C THR A 221 -23.79 -6.39 18.84
N THR A 222 -24.51 -5.55 18.10
CA THR A 222 -24.29 -5.26 16.67
C THR A 222 -23.82 -3.81 16.47
N LEU A 223 -22.65 -3.65 15.88
CA LEU A 223 -22.08 -2.37 15.47
C LEU A 223 -22.52 -1.98 14.05
N THR A 224 -22.32 -0.71 13.72
CA THR A 224 -22.40 -0.21 12.33
C THR A 224 -21.00 -0.04 11.76
N LEU A 225 -20.87 -0.16 10.43
CA LEU A 225 -19.61 0.09 9.75
C LEU A 225 -19.25 1.59 9.88
N PRO A 226 -18.06 1.94 10.38
CA PRO A 226 -17.65 3.33 10.57
C PRO A 226 -17.39 4.02 9.22
N ALA A 227 -17.23 5.35 9.26
CA ALA A 227 -16.97 6.12 8.05
C ALA A 227 -15.62 5.72 7.43
N ASN A 228 -15.46 5.87 6.11
CA ASN A 228 -14.23 5.50 5.40
C ASN A 228 -12.96 6.16 5.99
N LYS A 229 -13.08 7.39 6.53
CA LYS A 229 -11.96 8.11 7.19
C LYS A 229 -11.45 7.43 8.47
N GLN A 230 -12.25 6.53 9.06
CA GLN A 230 -11.92 5.77 10.26
C GLN A 230 -11.41 4.36 9.93
N ILE A 231 -11.35 4.00 8.64
CA ILE A 231 -10.86 2.70 8.16
C ILE A 231 -9.64 2.96 7.28
N PHE A 232 -8.47 2.53 7.73
CA PHE A 232 -7.24 2.73 6.98
C PHE A 232 -6.29 1.55 7.18
N TRP A 233 -5.31 1.47 6.30
CA TRP A 233 -4.28 0.45 6.29
C TRP A 233 -2.93 1.07 6.62
N LEU A 234 -2.13 0.31 7.36
CA LEU A 234 -0.70 0.53 7.53
C LEU A 234 0.04 -0.66 6.93
N ALA A 235 1.14 -0.40 6.26
CA ALA A 235 2.00 -1.38 5.64
C ALA A 235 3.46 -1.09 6.04
N PHE A 236 4.10 -2.09 6.65
CA PHE A 236 5.47 -2.03 7.15
C PHE A 236 6.33 -2.96 6.31
N PRO A 237 7.21 -2.44 5.44
CA PRO A 237 8.13 -3.26 4.67
C PRO A 237 9.14 -3.96 5.59
N GLU A 238 9.44 -5.22 5.31
CA GLU A 238 10.47 -5.97 6.05
C GLU A 238 11.89 -5.63 5.57
N SER A 239 12.04 -5.27 4.30
CA SER A 239 13.33 -4.96 3.67
C SER A 239 13.83 -3.56 4.05
N THR A 240 12.94 -2.57 4.02
CA THR A 240 13.30 -1.16 4.23
C THR A 240 13.06 -0.70 5.66
N ASP A 241 14.08 -0.11 6.27
CA ASP A 241 13.96 0.55 7.57
C ASP A 241 13.55 2.01 7.40
N GLY A 242 12.71 2.51 8.32
CA GLY A 242 12.38 3.94 8.38
C GLY A 242 11.23 4.38 7.49
N TYR A 243 10.43 3.49 6.92
CA TYR A 243 9.19 3.86 6.21
C TYR A 243 7.97 3.07 6.65
N VAL A 244 6.83 3.75 6.58
CA VAL A 244 5.51 3.17 6.75
C VAL A 244 4.64 3.64 5.59
N PHE A 245 3.99 2.73 4.90
CA PHE A 245 3.00 3.07 3.89
C PHE A 245 1.62 3.06 4.54
N HIS A 246 0.78 4.02 4.22
CA HIS A 246 -0.54 4.13 4.83
C HIS A 246 -1.59 4.67 3.88
N THR A 247 -2.85 4.41 4.21
CA THR A 247 -4.02 5.01 3.55
C THR A 247 -4.76 6.02 4.42
N LEU A 248 -4.11 6.49 5.51
CA LEU A 248 -4.66 7.53 6.37
C LEU A 248 -5.12 8.74 5.54
N PRO A 249 -6.33 9.28 5.79
CA PRO A 249 -6.82 10.46 5.11
C PRO A 249 -5.84 11.63 5.28
N SER A 250 -5.31 12.13 4.16
CA SER A 250 -4.41 13.29 4.18
C SER A 250 -5.19 14.57 4.49
N THR A 251 -4.74 15.31 5.51
CA THR A 251 -5.21 16.67 5.82
C THR A 251 -4.47 17.69 4.95
N THR A 252 -4.64 17.61 3.62
CA THR A 252 -4.00 18.56 2.70
C THR A 252 -5.07 19.35 1.96
N THR A 253 -5.18 20.64 2.36
CA THR A 253 -5.97 21.81 1.90
C THR A 253 -6.86 22.29 3.05
N THR A 254 -6.52 23.37 3.76
CA THR A 254 -6.44 24.74 3.26
C THR A 254 -5.40 25.59 4.00
N THR A 255 -4.78 26.52 3.28
CA THR A 255 -4.09 27.71 3.79
C THR A 255 -5.06 28.66 4.50
N SER A 256 -5.69 28.20 5.57
CA SER A 256 -6.50 29.02 6.45
C SER A 256 -6.08 28.72 7.88
N SER A 257 -5.30 29.65 8.43
CA SER A 257 -4.97 29.79 9.84
C SER A 257 -6.24 30.00 10.67
N SER A 258 -7.00 28.93 10.90
CA SER A 258 -8.15 28.89 11.80
C SER A 258 -8.11 27.59 12.62
N PRO A 259 -7.78 27.63 13.93
CA PRO A 259 -7.57 26.45 14.76
C PRO A 259 -8.88 25.89 15.34
N SER A 260 -9.94 25.70 14.53
CA SER A 260 -11.29 25.47 15.07
C SER A 260 -12.12 24.34 14.44
N SER A 261 -11.50 23.29 13.86
CA SER A 261 -12.26 22.09 13.43
C SER A 261 -11.78 20.80 14.11
N ALA A 262 -12.47 20.36 15.16
CA ALA A 262 -12.23 19.08 15.84
C ALA A 262 -12.24 17.84 14.92
N GLY A 263 -12.78 17.95 13.70
CA GLY A 263 -12.81 16.87 12.69
C GLY A 263 -11.46 16.56 12.01
N THR A 264 -10.45 17.43 12.10
CA THR A 264 -9.10 17.20 11.53
C THR A 264 -8.12 16.62 12.53
N ALA A 265 -8.47 16.55 13.83
CA ALA A 265 -7.56 16.13 14.90
C ALA A 265 -7.30 14.61 14.91
N LEU A 266 -8.29 13.78 14.59
CA LEU A 266 -8.15 12.32 14.73
C LEU A 266 -7.05 11.72 13.82
N PRO A 267 -6.97 12.03 12.51
CA PRO A 267 -5.89 11.50 11.66
C PRO A 267 -4.50 11.93 12.13
N GLU A 268 -4.37 13.15 12.64
CA GLU A 268 -3.10 13.68 13.16
C GLU A 268 -2.69 12.99 14.47
N ILE A 269 -3.63 12.83 15.40
CA ILE A 269 -3.42 12.06 16.64
C ILE A 269 -3.03 10.62 16.31
N VAL A 270 -3.69 9.99 15.34
CA VAL A 270 -3.36 8.63 14.90
C VAL A 270 -1.95 8.58 14.32
N ARG A 271 -1.59 9.55 13.47
CA ARG A 271 -0.24 9.66 12.90
C ARG A 271 0.82 9.74 14.01
N GLU A 272 0.66 10.61 14.99
CA GLU A 272 1.59 10.75 16.11
C GLU A 272 1.61 9.51 17.02
N SER A 273 0.45 8.89 17.22
CA SER A 273 0.33 7.63 17.97
C SER A 273 1.06 6.49 17.27
N ILE A 274 1.08 6.45 15.93
CA ILE A 274 1.87 5.47 15.16
C ILE A 274 3.37 5.63 15.46
N ALA A 275 3.90 6.86 15.42
CA ALA A 275 5.31 7.12 15.71
C ALA A 275 5.68 6.70 17.14
N THR A 276 4.79 7.02 18.09
CA THR A 276 4.93 6.62 19.49
C THR A 276 4.85 5.10 19.67
N ALA A 277 3.97 4.42 18.95
CA ALA A 277 3.78 2.98 19.03
C ALA A 277 4.93 2.17 18.39
N VAL A 278 5.63 2.73 17.40
CA VAL A 278 6.87 2.14 16.86
C VAL A 278 8.07 2.37 17.79
N SER A 279 8.01 3.41 18.62
CA SER A 279 9.09 3.77 19.55
C SER A 279 9.34 2.69 20.61
N LYS A 280 10.62 2.52 20.97
CA LYS A 280 11.07 1.61 22.03
C LYS A 280 11.73 2.42 23.15
N ARG A 281 11.97 1.79 24.30
CA ARG A 281 12.70 2.45 25.40
C ARG A 281 14.06 2.94 24.90
N GLY A 282 14.31 4.26 25.00
CA GLY A 282 15.54 4.91 24.55
C GLY A 282 15.58 5.28 23.04
N GLN A 283 14.61 4.83 22.25
CA GLN A 283 14.52 5.11 20.81
C GLN A 283 13.14 5.67 20.47
N HIS A 284 13.04 6.99 20.47
CA HIS A 284 11.84 7.71 20.09
C HIS A 284 11.87 8.00 18.60
N TYR A 285 10.76 7.75 17.90
CA TYR A 285 10.60 8.02 16.49
C TYR A 285 9.53 9.10 16.26
N GLY A 286 9.76 9.87 15.23
CA GLY A 286 8.81 10.81 14.66
C GLY A 286 8.39 10.30 13.30
N ILE A 287 7.26 10.78 12.81
CA ILE A 287 6.73 10.41 11.51
C ILE A 287 6.50 11.66 10.67
N ARG A 288 7.06 11.66 9.45
CA ARG A 288 6.92 12.75 8.49
C ARG A 288 6.33 12.20 7.19
N ALA A 289 5.40 12.92 6.57
CA ALA A 289 4.88 12.54 5.25
C ALA A 289 6.03 12.54 4.22
N ALA A 290 6.23 11.41 3.53
CA ALA A 290 7.36 11.19 2.64
C ALA A 290 7.09 11.61 1.18
N ARG A 291 6.22 12.61 0.98
CA ARG A 291 6.06 13.37 -0.27
C ARG A 291 5.86 12.52 -1.55
N MET A 292 5.27 11.34 -1.44
CA MET A 292 4.85 10.53 -2.58
C MET A 292 3.52 9.81 -2.31
N SER A 293 2.72 9.62 -3.36
CA SER A 293 1.51 8.83 -3.30
C SER A 293 1.27 8.02 -4.58
N ALA A 294 0.66 6.86 -4.44
CA ALA A 294 0.28 5.99 -5.56
C ALA A 294 -1.10 5.36 -5.36
N LYS A 295 -1.68 4.85 -6.45
CA LYS A 295 -2.92 4.06 -6.40
C LYS A 295 -2.71 2.69 -5.75
N THR A 296 -1.54 2.08 -5.97
CA THR A 296 -1.24 0.70 -5.55
C THR A 296 -0.17 0.68 -4.48
N LEU A 297 -0.28 -0.27 -3.54
CA LEU A 297 0.76 -0.51 -2.53
C LEU A 297 2.07 -0.94 -3.20
N LYS A 298 1.96 -1.73 -4.29
CA LYS A 298 3.10 -2.19 -5.08
C LYS A 298 3.92 -1.02 -5.61
N ALA A 299 3.28 0.01 -6.17
CA ALA A 299 3.98 1.19 -6.67
C ALA A 299 4.74 1.90 -5.55
N VAL A 300 4.11 2.17 -4.39
CA VAL A 300 4.82 2.82 -3.27
C VAL A 300 5.96 1.96 -2.74
N ALA A 301 5.76 0.64 -2.67
CA ALA A 301 6.78 -0.31 -2.24
C ALA A 301 7.97 -0.36 -3.21
N TYR A 302 7.72 -0.46 -4.51
CA TYR A 302 8.73 -0.42 -5.56
C TYR A 302 9.64 0.80 -5.42
N HIS A 303 9.04 1.99 -5.30
CA HIS A 303 9.78 3.26 -5.17
C HIS A 303 10.51 3.48 -3.84
N ARG A 304 10.25 2.65 -2.81
CA ARG A 304 10.86 2.75 -1.47
C ARG A 304 11.62 1.49 -1.05
N GLY A 305 11.94 0.59 -1.99
CA GLY A 305 12.74 -0.61 -1.73
C GLY A 305 12.02 -1.75 -1.00
N GLY A 306 10.68 -1.74 -1.02
CA GLY A 306 9.83 -2.77 -0.40
C GLY A 306 9.80 -4.11 -1.14
N GLU A 307 10.31 -4.19 -2.38
CA GLU A 307 10.37 -5.44 -3.16
C GLU A 307 11.71 -6.20 -3.03
N GLY A 308 12.68 -5.67 -2.27
CA GLY A 308 14.02 -6.26 -2.17
C GLY A 308 15.03 -5.71 -3.19
N ASP A 309 14.58 -4.83 -4.08
CA ASP A 309 15.34 -4.18 -5.16
C ASP A 309 16.42 -3.19 -4.68
N GLY A 310 16.80 -3.20 -3.39
CA GLY A 310 17.90 -2.39 -2.85
C GLY A 310 17.81 -0.87 -3.07
N GLY A 311 16.70 -0.35 -3.60
CA GLY A 311 16.56 1.04 -4.02
C GLY A 311 17.21 1.41 -5.36
N MET A 312 17.62 0.42 -6.17
CA MET A 312 18.25 0.67 -7.48
C MET A 312 17.20 0.82 -8.59
N LEU A 313 16.72 2.05 -8.78
CA LEU A 313 15.68 2.38 -9.76
C LEU A 313 16.25 3.22 -10.92
N GLY A 314 15.42 3.46 -11.94
CA GLY A 314 15.83 4.20 -13.13
C GLY A 314 16.97 3.50 -13.87
N GLY A 315 17.98 4.28 -14.27
CA GLY A 315 19.19 3.78 -14.94
C GLY A 315 19.97 2.75 -14.13
N TRP A 316 19.80 2.71 -12.80
CA TRP A 316 20.44 1.71 -11.93
C TRP A 316 19.74 0.35 -11.93
N SER A 317 18.53 0.26 -12.49
CA SER A 317 17.76 -1.00 -12.52
C SER A 317 18.45 -2.13 -13.28
N ILE A 318 19.45 -1.83 -14.12
CA ILE A 318 20.27 -2.83 -14.82
C ILE A 318 21.04 -3.75 -13.85
N PHE A 319 21.39 -3.24 -12.67
CA PHE A 319 22.18 -3.99 -11.68
C PHE A 319 21.32 -4.97 -10.86
N LEU A 320 19.99 -4.82 -10.86
CA LEU A 320 19.10 -5.72 -10.12
C LEU A 320 18.90 -7.07 -10.78
N LYS A 321 18.90 -7.10 -12.11
CA LYS A 321 18.61 -8.32 -12.87
C LYS A 321 19.86 -9.14 -13.18
N GLY A 322 21.03 -8.76 -12.67
CA GLY A 322 22.31 -9.32 -13.13
C GLY A 322 22.36 -9.27 -14.66
N GLY A 323 22.03 -8.10 -15.23
CA GLY A 323 21.76 -7.97 -16.65
C GLY A 323 22.88 -8.54 -17.52
N VAL A 324 22.48 -9.19 -18.62
CA VAL A 324 23.40 -9.73 -19.64
C VAL A 324 24.44 -8.68 -20.01
N GLY A 325 25.71 -8.96 -19.72
CA GLY A 325 26.84 -8.08 -20.02
C GLY A 325 27.30 -7.09 -18.93
N VAL A 326 26.70 -7.06 -17.73
CA VAL A 326 27.27 -6.30 -16.59
C VAL A 326 28.23 -7.16 -15.78
N ASP A 327 27.83 -8.41 -15.51
CA ASP A 327 28.66 -9.45 -14.91
C ASP A 327 28.26 -10.78 -15.55
N ASP A 328 28.71 -11.04 -16.78
CA ASP A 328 28.63 -12.40 -17.33
C ASP A 328 29.44 -13.29 -16.36
N GLU A 329 28.83 -14.35 -15.82
CA GLU A 329 29.52 -15.29 -14.95
C GLU A 329 30.83 -15.69 -15.64
N VAL A 330 31.95 -15.33 -15.01
CA VAL A 330 33.32 -15.42 -15.58
C VAL A 330 33.65 -16.84 -16.07
N PHE A 331 32.88 -17.83 -15.63
CA PHE A 331 33.03 -19.24 -15.97
C PHE A 331 32.16 -19.73 -17.14
N GLU A 332 31.11 -19.01 -17.56
CA GLU A 332 30.15 -19.54 -18.54
C GLU A 332 30.30 -18.99 -19.97
N ASN A 333 30.95 -17.84 -20.20
CA ASN A 333 31.13 -17.30 -21.56
C ASN A 333 32.50 -16.62 -21.79
N PRO A 334 33.14 -16.80 -22.97
CA PRO A 334 34.31 -16.01 -23.35
C PRO A 334 33.93 -14.52 -23.50
N PRO A 335 34.89 -13.58 -23.33
CA PRO A 335 34.62 -12.15 -23.41
C PRO A 335 33.94 -11.81 -24.74
N ARG A 336 32.71 -11.28 -24.68
CA ARG A 336 32.06 -10.74 -25.87
C ARG A 336 32.82 -9.51 -26.33
N GLU A 337 33.14 -9.45 -27.62
CA GLU A 337 33.74 -8.26 -28.22
C GLU A 337 32.87 -7.03 -27.92
N PRO A 338 33.46 -5.88 -27.57
CA PRO A 338 32.70 -4.67 -27.33
C PRO A 338 31.86 -4.37 -28.57
N LEU A 339 30.55 -4.19 -28.36
CA LEU A 339 29.59 -3.87 -29.42
C LEU A 339 30.15 -2.74 -30.28
N ARG A 340 30.48 -3.10 -31.53
CA ARG A 340 31.04 -2.21 -32.54
C ARG A 340 30.18 -0.95 -32.60
N ARG A 341 30.77 0.22 -32.33
CA ARG A 341 30.12 1.53 -32.36
C ARG A 341 29.50 1.73 -33.74
N GLN A 342 28.21 1.43 -33.88
CA GLN A 342 27.48 1.60 -35.13
C GLN A 342 27.48 3.10 -35.43
N GLN A 343 27.92 3.47 -36.64
CA GLN A 343 27.87 4.85 -37.12
C GLN A 343 26.43 5.35 -37.03
N GLU A 344 26.25 6.48 -36.36
CA GLU A 344 24.95 7.12 -36.20
C GLU A 344 24.53 7.68 -37.57
N GLU A 345 23.52 7.07 -38.19
CA GLU A 345 22.86 7.69 -39.34
C GLU A 345 22.18 8.98 -38.88
N GLU A 346 22.36 10.08 -39.61
CA GLU A 346 21.72 11.37 -39.33
C GLU A 346 20.41 11.47 -40.11
N GLY A 347 19.29 11.51 -39.39
CA GLY A 347 17.94 11.63 -39.92
C GLY A 347 16.95 11.91 -38.79
N GLU A 348 15.74 12.37 -39.13
CA GLU A 348 14.71 12.70 -38.14
C GLU A 348 14.30 11.47 -37.30
N ASP A 349 14.14 10.31 -37.97
CA ASP A 349 13.93 8.99 -37.34
C ASP A 349 15.13 8.55 -36.49
N ALA A 350 16.34 8.92 -36.89
CA ALA A 350 17.55 8.58 -36.13
C ALA A 350 17.66 9.40 -34.84
N ASN A 351 17.25 10.68 -34.87
CA ASN A 351 17.19 11.51 -33.67
C ASN A 351 16.12 11.01 -32.69
N GLU A 352 14.96 10.56 -33.17
CA GLU A 352 13.96 9.91 -32.33
C GLU A 352 14.49 8.62 -31.70
N THR A 353 15.17 7.80 -32.50
CA THR A 353 15.80 6.57 -32.02
C THR A 353 16.89 6.87 -30.97
N LYS A 354 17.69 7.93 -31.15
CA LYS A 354 18.67 8.40 -30.16
C LYS A 354 17.99 8.84 -28.87
N ARG A 355 16.91 9.64 -28.94
CA ARG A 355 16.13 10.06 -27.76
C ARG A 355 15.55 8.87 -27.00
N ARG A 356 15.01 7.89 -27.72
CA ARG A 356 14.49 6.66 -27.10
C ARG A 356 15.57 5.85 -26.39
N LYS A 357 16.77 5.72 -26.98
CA LYS A 357 17.92 5.08 -26.34
C LYS A 357 18.39 5.83 -25.09
N ILE A 358 18.38 7.16 -25.12
CA ILE A 358 18.71 7.99 -23.95
C ILE A 358 17.66 7.78 -22.84
N ALA A 359 16.37 7.82 -23.18
CA ALA A 359 15.30 7.56 -22.22
C ALA A 359 15.42 6.15 -21.61
N GLU A 360 15.69 5.13 -22.43
CA GLU A 360 15.91 3.76 -21.95
C GLU A 360 17.12 3.65 -21.02
N ALA A 361 18.23 4.34 -21.32
CA ALA A 361 19.40 4.34 -20.44
C ALA A 361 19.15 5.06 -19.10
N ARG A 362 18.36 6.13 -19.10
CA ARG A 362 18.08 6.96 -17.91
C ARG A 362 16.98 6.41 -17.01
N PHE A 363 15.90 5.88 -17.59
CA PHE A 363 14.77 5.32 -16.85
C PHE A 363 14.87 3.80 -16.69
N GLY A 364 15.80 3.16 -17.41
CA GLY A 364 16.00 1.71 -17.37
C GLY A 364 14.76 0.94 -17.82
N SER A 365 14.46 -0.14 -17.08
CA SER A 365 13.32 -1.00 -17.38
C SER A 365 11.97 -0.49 -16.85
N GLY A 366 11.98 0.56 -16.03
CA GLY A 366 10.79 1.16 -15.39
C GLY A 366 10.21 2.37 -16.14
N ALA A 367 9.31 3.09 -15.46
CA ALA A 367 8.63 4.29 -15.96
C ALA A 367 7.91 4.08 -17.30
N LYS A 368 7.27 2.92 -17.49
CA LYS A 368 6.49 2.62 -18.70
C LYS A 368 5.01 2.75 -18.41
N GLU A 369 4.24 3.13 -19.42
CA GLU A 369 2.78 3.13 -19.29
C GLU A 369 2.29 1.70 -18.98
N GLY A 370 1.49 1.56 -17.94
CA GLY A 370 0.91 0.27 -17.56
C GLY A 370 1.83 -0.69 -16.77
N ASP A 371 3.03 -0.27 -16.36
CA ASP A 371 3.96 -1.15 -15.62
C ASP A 371 3.51 -1.49 -14.18
N GLY A 372 2.43 -0.87 -13.69
CA GLY A 372 1.88 -1.06 -12.34
C GLY A 372 2.66 -0.36 -11.22
N THR A 373 3.68 0.44 -11.56
CA THR A 373 4.52 1.22 -10.64
C THR A 373 4.19 2.72 -10.62
N GLY A 374 3.06 3.09 -11.23
CA GLY A 374 2.64 4.47 -11.41
C GLY A 374 2.51 5.27 -10.11
N LEU A 375 3.32 6.32 -9.99
CA LEU A 375 3.22 7.34 -8.95
C LEU A 375 2.30 8.47 -9.41
N GLU A 376 1.33 8.82 -8.58
CA GLU A 376 0.37 9.88 -8.89
C GLU A 376 0.86 11.28 -8.51
N ASN A 377 1.64 11.36 -7.44
CA ASN A 377 2.17 12.62 -6.93
C ASN A 377 3.55 12.35 -6.32
N VAL A 378 4.51 13.20 -6.69
CA VAL A 378 5.84 13.25 -6.08
C VAL A 378 6.21 14.70 -5.82
N VAL A 379 6.74 14.98 -4.63
CA VAL A 379 7.20 16.32 -4.25
C VAL A 379 8.67 16.32 -3.89
N PHE A 380 9.46 17.09 -4.64
CA PHE A 380 10.89 17.29 -4.43
C PHE A 380 11.12 18.61 -3.70
N ALA A 381 12.06 18.63 -2.75
CA ALA A 381 12.57 19.85 -2.13
C ALA A 381 14.04 19.97 -2.50
N LEU A 382 14.34 20.97 -3.32
CA LEU A 382 15.66 21.32 -3.77
C LEU A 382 16.20 22.39 -2.83
N GLY A 383 17.40 22.16 -2.32
CA GLY A 383 18.17 23.12 -1.51
C GLY A 383 19.61 23.16 -2.02
N GLU A 384 19.77 23.06 -3.33
CA GLU A 384 21.07 23.01 -3.99
C GLU A 384 21.73 24.39 -3.98
N LYS A 385 23.06 24.38 -4.03
CA LYS A 385 23.85 25.60 -4.18
C LYS A 385 23.56 26.19 -5.55
N PHE A 386 23.18 27.46 -5.59
CA PHE A 386 23.06 28.13 -6.88
C PHE A 386 24.47 28.49 -7.36
N PRO A 387 24.82 28.23 -8.64
CA PRO A 387 26.13 28.64 -9.14
C PRO A 387 26.26 30.16 -9.02
N SER A 388 27.28 30.63 -8.30
CA SER A 388 27.68 32.04 -8.38
C SER A 388 28.13 32.32 -9.81
N LEU A 389 27.62 33.41 -10.39
CA LEU A 389 28.17 33.91 -11.64
C LEU A 389 29.65 34.24 -11.39
N PRO A 390 30.56 33.97 -12.34
CA PRO A 390 31.95 34.40 -12.18
C PRO A 390 31.96 35.92 -12.04
N ALA A 391 32.13 36.40 -10.81
CA ALA A 391 32.32 37.80 -10.54
C ALA A 391 33.78 38.11 -10.87
N ASP A 392 33.99 38.98 -11.86
CA ASP A 392 35.22 39.75 -11.93
C ASP A 392 35.30 40.61 -10.65
N GLN A 393 36.41 40.44 -9.93
CA GLN A 393 36.95 41.30 -8.87
C GLN A 393 36.81 40.81 -7.42
N GLU A 394 37.99 40.65 -6.85
CA GLU A 394 38.40 40.65 -5.44
C GLU A 394 37.46 41.42 -4.52
N ASP A 395 36.65 40.71 -3.72
CA ASP A 395 36.09 41.24 -2.48
C ASP A 395 36.13 40.14 -1.42
N ASP A 396 36.83 40.42 -0.33
CA ASP A 396 37.19 39.55 0.79
C ASP A 396 36.07 39.47 1.86
N GLY A 397 34.81 39.52 1.42
CA GLY A 397 33.64 39.26 2.24
C GLY A 397 33.24 37.78 2.19
N GLU A 398 32.85 37.20 3.31
CA GLU A 398 32.22 35.87 3.37
C GLU A 398 31.03 35.83 2.39
N GLU A 399 31.21 35.29 1.18
CA GLU A 399 30.13 35.13 0.20
C GLU A 399 29.01 34.30 0.85
N GLU A 400 27.91 34.94 1.24
CA GLU A 400 26.74 34.24 1.75
C GLU A 400 26.24 33.28 0.66
N GLU A 401 26.51 32.00 0.87
CA GLU A 401 26.22 30.94 -0.08
C GLU A 401 24.71 30.85 -0.37
N PHE A 402 24.29 31.37 -1.53
CA PHE A 402 22.88 31.41 -1.90
C PHE A 402 22.32 30.01 -2.20
N ARG A 403 21.44 29.52 -1.33
CA ARG A 403 20.76 28.22 -1.46
C ARG A 403 19.24 28.40 -1.51
N PRO A 404 18.64 28.60 -2.71
CA PRO A 404 17.21 28.76 -2.83
C PRO A 404 16.48 27.46 -2.45
N LYS A 405 15.42 27.59 -1.65
CA LYS A 405 14.55 26.46 -1.31
C LYS A 405 13.45 26.34 -2.37
N VAL A 406 13.69 25.55 -3.41
CA VAL A 406 12.71 25.30 -4.47
C VAL A 406 11.96 24.01 -4.18
N THR A 407 10.62 24.05 -4.25
CA THR A 407 9.80 22.83 -4.17
C THR A 407 9.16 22.56 -5.52
N VAL A 408 9.39 21.37 -6.06
CA VAL A 408 8.77 20.91 -7.32
C VAL A 408 7.76 19.83 -6.97
N ARG A 409 6.51 19.99 -7.42
CA ARG A 409 5.43 18.99 -7.28
C ARG A 409 5.01 18.55 -8.66
N LEU A 410 5.08 17.25 -8.90
CA LEU A 410 4.61 16.64 -10.14
C LEU A 410 3.38 15.78 -9.83
N GLU A 411 2.34 15.90 -10.66
CA GLU A 411 1.11 15.13 -10.52
C GLU A 411 0.66 14.56 -11.86
N GLY A 412 0.13 13.34 -11.84
CA GLY A 412 -0.36 12.65 -13.04
C GLY A 412 -0.91 11.27 -12.71
N SER A 413 -1.20 10.47 -13.73
CA SER A 413 -1.52 9.04 -13.56
C SER A 413 -0.26 8.22 -13.25
N HIS A 414 0.84 8.53 -13.95
CA HIS A 414 2.17 8.01 -13.72
C HIS A 414 3.19 9.10 -14.07
N VAL A 415 3.72 9.79 -13.04
CA VAL A 415 4.61 10.95 -13.21
C VAL A 415 5.82 10.63 -14.09
N PHE A 416 6.58 9.59 -13.76
CA PHE A 416 7.81 9.26 -14.49
C PHE A 416 7.58 8.72 -15.91
N ALA A 417 6.50 7.98 -16.16
CA ALA A 417 6.13 7.61 -17.53
C ALA A 417 5.80 8.84 -18.37
N GLY A 418 5.15 9.85 -17.79
CA GLY A 418 4.91 11.14 -18.45
C GLY A 418 6.21 11.87 -18.78
N VAL A 419 7.15 11.95 -17.82
CA VAL A 419 8.47 12.56 -18.06
C VAL A 419 9.24 11.80 -19.14
N ARG A 420 9.25 10.47 -19.08
CA ARG A 420 9.88 9.60 -20.09
C ARG A 420 9.31 9.85 -21.48
N SER A 421 7.98 9.90 -21.61
CA SER A 421 7.29 10.17 -22.87
C SER A 421 7.67 11.53 -23.45
N LEU A 422 7.80 12.57 -22.60
CA LEU A 422 8.25 13.90 -23.02
C LEU A 422 9.70 13.89 -23.56
N VAL A 423 10.60 13.12 -22.94
CA VAL A 423 11.98 12.94 -23.43
C VAL A 423 12.00 12.20 -24.76
N GLU A 424 11.25 11.11 -24.89
CA GLU A 424 11.17 10.32 -26.13
C GLU A 424 10.61 11.18 -27.28
N GLY A 425 9.56 11.96 -27.00
CA GLY A 425 8.97 12.91 -27.95
C GLY A 425 9.82 14.15 -28.25
N GLY A 426 10.91 14.38 -27.50
CA GLY A 426 11.78 15.55 -27.69
C GLY A 426 11.12 16.88 -27.31
N VAL A 427 10.10 16.85 -26.44
CA VAL A 427 9.32 18.04 -26.04
C VAL A 427 9.64 18.38 -24.59
N GLY A 428 10.15 19.59 -24.34
CA GLY A 428 10.32 20.17 -23.01
C GLY A 428 11.54 19.68 -22.21
N PHE A 429 11.90 18.40 -22.28
CA PHE A 429 13.02 17.83 -21.53
C PHE A 429 14.15 17.32 -22.44
N ASP A 430 15.38 17.75 -22.15
CA ASP A 430 16.61 17.16 -22.71
C ASP A 430 17.03 15.98 -21.83
N GLY A 431 16.88 14.75 -22.35
CA GLY A 431 17.17 13.52 -21.63
C GLY A 431 18.62 13.42 -21.12
N VAL A 432 19.57 14.10 -21.75
CA VAL A 432 20.99 14.11 -21.33
C VAL A 432 21.20 14.98 -20.09
N LYS A 433 20.40 16.05 -19.95
CA LYS A 433 20.50 17.03 -18.85
C LYS A 433 19.53 16.78 -17.72
N LEU A 434 18.73 15.71 -17.79
CA LEU A 434 17.81 15.37 -16.72
C LEU A 434 18.58 15.03 -15.43
N PRO A 435 18.18 15.58 -14.27
CA PRO A 435 18.76 15.19 -13.00
C PRO A 435 18.25 13.81 -12.54
N GLY A 436 19.03 13.11 -11.72
CA GLY A 436 18.71 11.75 -11.25
C GLY A 436 17.39 11.64 -10.48
N TRP A 437 17.02 12.67 -9.70
CA TRP A 437 15.73 12.71 -9.00
C TRP A 437 14.51 12.74 -9.92
N LEU A 438 14.68 13.13 -11.19
CA LEU A 438 13.62 13.16 -12.19
C LEU A 438 13.59 11.89 -13.06
N THR A 439 14.55 10.98 -12.89
CA THR A 439 14.68 9.70 -13.62
C THR A 439 14.50 8.47 -12.74
N GLU A 440 13.83 8.61 -11.58
CA GLU A 440 13.61 7.59 -10.54
C GLU A 440 14.86 7.17 -9.73
N GLU A 441 16.07 7.52 -10.18
CA GLU A 441 17.34 7.07 -9.61
C GLU A 441 17.54 7.49 -8.14
N GLU A 442 17.11 8.70 -7.77
CA GLU A 442 17.32 9.25 -6.43
C GLU A 442 16.08 9.19 -5.53
N LEU A 443 15.00 8.52 -5.94
CA LEU A 443 13.79 8.41 -5.11
C LEU A 443 14.06 7.67 -3.79
N PHE A 444 14.99 6.72 -3.82
CA PHE A 444 15.48 6.04 -2.62
C PHE A 444 16.48 6.90 -1.83
N VAL A 445 17.43 7.55 -2.51
CA VAL A 445 18.56 8.27 -1.91
C VAL A 445 18.17 9.63 -1.32
N ALA A 446 17.16 10.32 -1.87
CA ALA A 446 16.70 11.63 -1.40
C ALA A 446 16.17 11.62 0.05
N CYS A 447 16.02 10.44 0.67
CA CYS A 447 15.70 10.30 2.09
C CYS A 447 16.87 9.87 2.97
N CYS A 448 17.95 9.33 2.40
CA CYS A 448 19.17 9.00 3.15
C CYS A 448 20.13 10.19 3.25
N SER A 449 20.07 11.17 2.32
CA SER A 449 21.05 12.26 2.27
C SER A 449 20.72 13.51 3.09
N TRP A 450 19.52 13.63 3.69
CA TRP A 450 19.20 14.76 4.59
C TRP A 450 19.82 14.64 6.00
N GLY A 451 20.91 13.88 6.11
CA GLY A 451 21.72 13.72 7.33
C GLY A 451 23.23 13.75 7.11
N VAL A 452 23.71 13.94 5.87
CA VAL A 452 25.14 14.14 5.61
C VAL A 452 25.31 15.43 4.83
N THR A 453 25.27 16.54 5.58
CA THR A 453 26.08 17.70 5.24
C THR A 453 27.52 17.21 5.04
N ARG A 454 28.00 17.23 3.79
CA ARG A 454 29.43 17.46 3.55
C ARG A 454 29.69 18.96 3.60
#